data_AF-A0AAW3EY10-F1
#
_entry.id   AF-A0AAW3EY10-F1
#
_cell.length_a   1.000
_cell.length_b   1.000
_cell.length_c   1.000
_cell.angle_alpha   90.00
_cell.angle_beta   90.00
_cell.angle_gamma   90.00
#
_symmetry.space_group_name_H-M   'P 1'
#
loop_
_entity.id
_entity.type
_entity.pdbx_description
1 polymer ?
#
loop_
_entity_poly.entity_id
_entity_poly.type
_entity_poly.pdbx_seq_one_letter_code
_entity_poly.pdbx_strand_id
1 'polypeptide(L)'
;MPMKKKRTVASQAAARGPLPELPKELLDQLVKGPMTPVEVQDLMLAFNKAIIERAMGAEMNLHLGYPPGQSKPAGQANERNGASGKTVITDRGPVRVEVPRDRDGSFEPILIPKHERRFTGFDERIIAMYARGMSVREIQAFLAESYRTEVSPDFISPVTDEVMAEALSWQSRPLETMYPVVFFDALRVKICDDGVVSNKAVYLALGIQADGQRDVLGLWIEQTEGAKFWLKVFNELKTRGCQDILIAVVDGLKGLTEAISAAYARTTVQTCIEHLIRNSLEYASYKDRKVLAAARRPIYAAASEEAARQALQDFADGPWGAKCPTIVQSWQRAWEHVVPFCVFPPEIRRVVYTTNAIESLNMQLCKIIKTRGHFPNDEAAIKLLWLALRNVLAKTVRSAFDWKSAMNPSLLSCSESDYAGARITRCSTASPTKMRTGSCRRDAILRPQCLDERCRFCVRQGGMVPDLPHLCARRQYLVEVALPSCRIFAFTIPVHRRPVEH
;
A
#
# COMPACT_ATOMS: atom_id res chain seq x y z
N MET A 1 -0.39 10.65 -1.84
CA MET A 1 -1.22 11.71 -1.22
C MET A 1 -0.68 12.04 0.16
N PRO A 2 -0.52 13.31 0.55
CA PRO A 2 -0.01 13.66 1.87
C PRO A 2 -1.09 13.35 2.93
N MET A 3 -0.75 12.47 3.88
CA MET A 3 -1.65 12.04 4.97
C MET A 3 -1.97 13.20 5.92
N LYS A 4 -3.27 13.45 6.16
CA LYS A 4 -3.73 14.22 7.33
C LYS A 4 -3.47 13.38 8.59
N LYS A 5 -2.63 13.87 9.51
CA LYS A 5 -2.38 13.25 10.83
C LYS A 5 -3.71 12.89 11.51
N LYS A 6 -3.80 11.71 12.14
CA LYS A 6 -4.91 11.33 13.02
C LYS A 6 -5.03 12.36 14.13
N ARG A 7 -6.05 13.21 14.02
CA ARG A 7 -6.39 14.22 15.00
C ARG A 7 -6.94 13.52 16.26
N THR A 8 -6.33 13.74 17.42
CA THR A 8 -6.95 13.46 18.74
C THR A 8 -8.34 14.07 18.81
N VAL A 9 -9.26 13.54 19.64
CA VAL A 9 -10.61 14.12 19.82
C VAL A 9 -10.54 15.62 20.10
N ALA A 10 -9.56 16.06 20.91
CA ALA A 10 -9.28 17.46 21.16
C ALA A 10 -8.83 18.24 19.90
N SER A 11 -7.96 17.66 19.06
CA SER A 11 -7.54 18.31 17.82
C SER A 11 -8.57 18.21 16.68
N GLN A 12 -9.54 17.29 16.76
CA GLN A 12 -10.75 17.25 15.91
C GLN A 12 -11.75 18.33 16.34
N ALA A 13 -11.92 18.55 17.65
CA ALA A 13 -12.70 19.67 18.18
C ALA A 13 -12.06 21.01 17.79
N ALA A 14 -10.75 21.16 17.97
CA ALA A 14 -9.99 22.35 17.55
C ALA A 14 -9.94 22.55 16.02
N ALA A 15 -10.23 21.50 15.23
CA ALA A 15 -10.34 21.58 13.78
C ALA A 15 -11.61 22.28 13.31
N ARG A 16 -12.67 22.10 14.09
CA ARG A 16 -14.05 22.28 13.64
C ARG A 16 -14.48 23.75 13.68
N GLY A 17 -13.55 24.64 14.06
CA GLY A 17 -13.88 25.99 14.51
C GLY A 17 -14.61 25.97 15.85
N PRO A 18 -14.76 27.12 16.52
CA PRO A 18 -15.73 27.22 17.61
C PRO A 18 -17.10 26.80 17.09
N LEU A 19 -17.84 26.04 17.90
CA LEU A 19 -19.25 25.78 17.61
C LEU A 19 -19.96 27.14 17.50
N PRO A 20 -20.97 27.26 16.62
CA PRO A 20 -21.77 28.47 16.60
C PRO A 20 -22.34 28.72 18.00
N GLU A 21 -22.12 29.94 18.51
CA GLU A 21 -22.67 30.34 19.80
C GLU A 21 -24.19 30.37 19.68
N LEU A 22 -24.85 29.52 20.46
CA LEU A 22 -26.31 29.53 20.56
C LEU A 22 -26.72 30.61 21.57
N PRO A 23 -27.63 31.53 21.21
CA PRO A 23 -28.14 32.53 22.14
C PRO A 23 -28.71 31.85 23.40
N LYS A 24 -28.43 32.41 24.57
CA LYS A 24 -28.90 31.85 25.85
C LYS A 24 -30.42 31.79 25.89
N GLU A 25 -31.08 32.77 25.30
CA GLU A 25 -32.53 32.86 25.19
C GLU A 25 -33.12 31.67 24.41
N LEU A 26 -32.40 31.17 23.40
CA LEU A 26 -32.81 30.00 22.64
C LEU A 26 -32.66 28.72 23.49
N LEU A 27 -31.58 28.62 24.26
CA LEU A 27 -31.36 27.47 25.15
C LEU A 27 -32.39 27.43 26.28
N ASP A 28 -32.72 28.58 26.88
CA ASP A 28 -33.74 28.70 27.93
C ASP A 28 -35.15 28.35 27.41
N GLN A 29 -35.43 28.61 26.13
CA GLN A 29 -36.68 28.22 25.49
C GLN A 29 -36.76 26.71 25.18
N LEU A 30 -35.63 26.10 24.82
CA LEU A 30 -35.56 24.69 24.44
C LEU A 30 -35.38 23.75 25.65
N VAL A 31 -34.76 24.23 26.73
CA VAL A 31 -34.44 23.45 27.95
C VAL A 31 -35.17 24.07 29.14
N LYS A 32 -36.44 23.68 29.35
CA LYS A 32 -37.31 24.24 30.39
C LYS A 32 -37.19 23.55 31.76
N GLY A 33 -36.22 22.66 31.95
CA GLY A 33 -36.07 21.87 33.18
C GLY A 33 -35.15 20.65 33.00
N PRO A 34 -35.09 19.74 33.99
CA PRO A 34 -34.35 18.49 33.85
C PRO A 34 -34.97 17.64 32.73
N MET A 35 -34.17 17.31 31.73
CA MET A 35 -34.59 16.49 30.59
C MET A 35 -34.08 15.07 30.73
N THR A 36 -34.88 14.11 30.33
CA THR A 36 -34.48 12.72 30.15
C THR A 36 -33.61 12.56 28.90
N PRO A 37 -32.81 11.48 28.80
CA PRO A 37 -32.00 11.22 27.59
C PRO A 37 -32.83 11.14 26.30
N VAL A 38 -34.08 10.68 26.38
CA VAL A 38 -35.00 10.59 25.23
C VAL A 38 -35.45 11.97 24.78
N GLU A 39 -35.85 12.84 25.71
CA GLU A 39 -36.28 14.22 25.39
C GLU A 39 -35.15 15.04 24.78
N VAL A 40 -33.90 14.84 25.24
CA VAL A 40 -32.72 15.48 24.63
C VAL A 40 -32.53 14.99 23.19
N GLN A 41 -32.74 13.70 22.92
CA GLN A 41 -32.60 13.15 21.58
C GLN A 41 -33.69 13.68 20.64
N ASP A 42 -34.94 13.73 21.10
CA ASP A 42 -36.07 14.26 20.33
C ASP A 42 -35.89 15.74 20.00
N LEU A 43 -35.41 16.54 20.96
CA LEU A 43 -35.09 17.94 20.75
C LEU A 43 -34.03 18.12 19.67
N MET A 44 -32.99 17.29 19.69
CA MET A 44 -31.92 17.34 18.69
C MET A 44 -32.42 16.89 17.30
N LEU A 45 -33.34 15.92 17.23
CA LEU A 45 -33.99 15.53 15.96
C LEU A 45 -34.87 16.65 15.41
N ALA A 46 -35.64 17.32 16.27
CA ALA A 46 -36.47 18.47 15.88
C ALA A 46 -35.60 19.65 15.40
N PHE A 47 -34.48 19.90 16.08
CA PHE A 47 -33.52 20.94 15.68
C PHE A 47 -32.86 20.62 14.33
N ASN A 48 -32.42 19.36 14.14
CA ASN A 48 -31.87 18.89 12.86
C ASN A 48 -32.89 19.04 11.73
N LYS A 49 -34.17 18.66 11.96
CA LYS A 49 -35.26 18.86 11.00
C LYS A 49 -35.36 20.33 10.58
N ALA A 50 -35.44 21.23 11.56
CA ALA A 50 -35.60 22.66 11.31
C ALA A 50 -34.43 23.27 10.51
N ILE A 51 -33.20 22.84 10.81
CA ILE A 51 -32.01 23.26 10.04
C ILE A 51 -32.08 22.78 8.60
N ILE A 52 -32.39 21.50 8.38
CA ILE A 52 -32.46 20.90 7.05
C ILE A 52 -33.54 21.60 6.21
N GLU A 53 -34.74 21.77 6.75
CA GLU A 53 -35.84 22.45 6.05
C GLU A 53 -35.51 23.91 5.73
N ARG A 54 -34.86 24.63 6.66
CA ARG A 54 -34.47 26.02 6.44
C ARG A 54 -33.37 26.16 5.40
N ALA A 55 -32.38 25.27 5.41
CA ALA A 55 -31.31 25.24 4.42
C ALA A 55 -31.84 24.93 3.01
N MET A 56 -32.69 23.91 2.85
CA MET A 56 -33.34 23.62 1.57
C MET A 56 -34.26 24.76 1.12
N GLY A 57 -34.93 25.42 2.06
CA GLY A 57 -35.71 26.63 1.78
C GLY A 57 -34.85 27.76 1.20
N ALA A 58 -33.63 27.95 1.72
CA ALA A 58 -32.67 28.92 1.21
C ALA A 58 -32.14 28.55 -0.19
N GLU A 59 -31.86 27.27 -0.45
CA GLU A 59 -31.51 26.78 -1.79
C GLU A 59 -32.63 27.09 -2.80
N MET A 60 -33.89 26.85 -2.42
CA MET A 60 -35.04 27.18 -3.27
C MET A 60 -35.19 28.69 -3.50
N ASN A 61 -34.90 29.53 -2.49
CA ASN A 61 -34.89 30.98 -2.67
C ASN A 61 -33.83 31.41 -3.68
N LEU A 62 -32.65 30.77 -3.66
CA LEU A 62 -31.58 31.05 -4.60
C LEU A 62 -31.95 30.58 -6.01
N HIS A 63 -32.53 29.39 -6.14
CA HIS A 63 -32.99 28.83 -7.42
C HIS A 63 -34.07 29.70 -8.09
N LEU A 64 -35.06 30.15 -7.31
CA LEU A 64 -36.13 31.00 -7.81
C LEU A 64 -35.74 32.48 -7.86
N GLY A 65 -34.72 32.93 -7.13
CA GLY A 65 -34.32 34.34 -7.07
C GLY A 65 -35.25 35.23 -6.23
N TYR A 66 -36.19 34.65 -5.48
CA TYR A 66 -37.07 35.40 -4.57
C TYR A 66 -37.54 34.54 -3.38
N PRO A 67 -37.83 35.16 -2.22
CA PRO A 67 -38.27 34.46 -1.01
C PRO A 67 -39.77 34.10 -1.04
N PRO A 68 -40.22 33.18 -0.17
CA PRO A 68 -41.63 32.83 -0.06
C PRO A 68 -42.49 34.06 0.31
N GLY A 69 -43.66 34.18 -0.33
CA GLY A 69 -44.63 35.24 -0.07
C GLY A 69 -44.38 36.55 -0.83
N GLN A 70 -43.29 36.68 -1.58
CA GLN A 70 -43.07 37.81 -2.47
C GLN A 70 -43.58 37.55 -3.89
N SER A 71 -43.96 38.62 -4.57
CA SER A 71 -44.38 38.57 -5.97
C SER A 71 -43.22 38.11 -6.85
N LYS A 72 -43.56 37.25 -7.81
CA LYS A 72 -42.63 36.69 -8.78
C LYS A 72 -41.97 37.79 -9.63
N PRO A 73 -40.64 37.76 -9.82
CA PRO A 73 -39.93 38.70 -10.69
C PRO A 73 -40.48 38.70 -12.13
N ALA A 74 -40.54 39.87 -12.75
CA ALA A 74 -41.01 40.01 -14.12
C ALA A 74 -40.10 39.24 -15.10
N GLY A 75 -40.69 38.39 -15.95
CA GLY A 75 -39.97 37.59 -16.95
C GLY A 75 -39.59 36.17 -16.51
N GLN A 76 -39.79 35.80 -15.25
CA GLN A 76 -39.60 34.41 -14.82
C GLN A 76 -40.84 33.57 -15.18
N ALA A 77 -40.68 32.28 -15.52
CA ALA A 77 -41.79 31.36 -15.79
C ALA A 77 -42.08 30.45 -14.58
N ASN A 78 -41.02 29.95 -13.94
CA ASN A 78 -41.12 29.05 -12.80
C ASN A 78 -41.61 29.75 -11.52
N GLU A 79 -42.23 28.97 -10.63
CA GLU A 79 -42.74 29.42 -9.34
C GLU A 79 -42.67 28.31 -8.29
N ARG A 80 -42.86 28.67 -7.01
CA ARG A 80 -42.88 27.70 -5.90
C ARG A 80 -44.22 26.96 -5.87
N ASN A 81 -44.18 25.63 -5.72
CA ASN A 81 -45.35 24.75 -5.73
C ASN A 81 -45.39 23.84 -4.50
N GLY A 82 -45.38 24.45 -3.31
CA GLY A 82 -45.48 23.74 -2.03
C GLY A 82 -44.22 22.96 -1.64
N ALA A 83 -44.43 21.89 -0.87
CA ALA A 83 -43.38 21.00 -0.37
C ALA A 83 -43.82 19.53 -0.50
N SER A 84 -42.86 18.62 -0.46
CA SER A 84 -43.11 17.18 -0.41
C SER A 84 -42.36 16.55 0.74
N GLY A 85 -43.07 15.75 1.52
CA GLY A 85 -42.50 15.00 2.64
C GLY A 85 -41.49 13.95 2.15
N LYS A 86 -40.32 13.95 2.79
CA LYS A 86 -39.24 12.99 2.56
C LYS A 86 -38.67 12.55 3.91
N THR A 87 -38.58 11.25 4.13
CA THR A 87 -37.88 10.73 5.32
C THR A 87 -36.39 10.59 5.01
N VAL A 88 -35.57 11.34 5.73
CA VAL A 88 -34.11 11.36 5.60
C VAL A 88 -33.50 10.63 6.79
N ILE A 89 -32.56 9.72 6.52
CA ILE A 89 -31.84 8.96 7.53
C ILE A 89 -30.64 9.78 7.97
N THR A 90 -30.65 10.22 9.23
CA THR A 90 -29.55 10.97 9.85
C THR A 90 -28.76 10.08 10.82
N ASP A 91 -27.62 10.57 11.31
CA ASP A 91 -26.80 9.89 12.31
C ASP A 91 -27.49 9.70 13.67
N ARG A 92 -28.61 10.41 13.91
CA ARG A 92 -29.40 10.33 15.15
C ARG A 92 -30.74 9.61 14.97
N GLY A 93 -31.07 9.19 13.75
CA GLY A 93 -32.32 8.50 13.41
C GLY A 93 -33.02 9.08 12.17
N PRO A 94 -34.13 8.46 11.74
CA PRO A 94 -34.93 8.96 10.63
C PRO A 94 -35.67 10.25 11.00
N VAL A 95 -35.58 11.25 10.12
CA VAL A 95 -36.26 12.55 10.26
C VAL A 95 -37.13 12.78 9.04
N ARG A 96 -38.43 13.02 9.25
CA ARG A 96 -39.33 13.45 8.17
C ARG A 96 -39.17 14.96 7.95
N VAL A 97 -38.67 15.33 6.78
CA VAL A 97 -38.45 16.71 6.34
C VAL A 97 -39.40 17.06 5.20
N GLU A 98 -39.83 18.31 5.15
CA GLU A 98 -40.60 18.87 4.04
C GLU A 98 -39.65 19.52 3.02
N VAL A 99 -39.52 18.91 1.84
CA VAL A 99 -38.61 19.38 0.78
C VAL A 99 -39.37 20.34 -0.13
N PRO A 100 -38.89 21.59 -0.32
CA PRO A 100 -39.57 22.56 -1.18
C PRO A 100 -39.57 22.12 -2.65
N ARG A 101 -40.64 22.46 -3.36
CA ARG A 101 -40.83 22.13 -4.78
C ARG A 101 -41.09 23.37 -5.62
N ASP A 102 -40.61 23.35 -6.85
CA ASP A 102 -40.95 24.30 -7.89
C ASP A 102 -42.02 23.72 -8.84
N ARG A 103 -42.64 24.59 -9.63
CA ARG A 103 -43.72 24.22 -10.56
C ARG A 103 -43.19 23.44 -11.75
N ASP A 104 -42.03 23.84 -12.26
CA ASP A 104 -41.41 23.25 -13.45
C ASP A 104 -40.60 21.97 -13.13
N GLY A 105 -40.40 21.64 -11.84
CA GLY A 105 -39.63 20.48 -11.40
C GLY A 105 -38.11 20.59 -11.67
N SER A 106 -37.64 21.79 -12.01
CA SER A 106 -36.24 22.11 -12.35
C SER A 106 -35.33 22.27 -11.13
N PHE A 107 -35.89 22.42 -9.93
CA PHE A 107 -35.09 22.60 -8.71
C PHE A 107 -34.31 21.33 -8.38
N GLU A 108 -32.97 21.40 -8.30
CA GLU A 108 -32.11 20.29 -7.88
C GLU A 108 -31.44 20.64 -6.53
N PRO A 109 -31.96 20.12 -5.40
CA PRO A 109 -31.41 20.43 -4.09
C PRO A 109 -29.99 19.89 -3.94
N ILE A 110 -29.10 20.69 -3.35
CA ILE A 110 -27.68 20.34 -3.15
C ILE A 110 -27.53 19.59 -1.82
N LEU A 111 -28.19 20.06 -0.75
CA LEU A 111 -28.08 19.46 0.58
C LEU A 111 -28.60 18.01 0.60
N ILE A 112 -29.75 17.75 -0.04
CA ILE A 112 -30.34 16.42 -0.12
C ILE A 112 -30.88 16.20 -1.55
N PRO A 113 -30.08 15.60 -2.45
CA PRO A 113 -30.44 15.38 -3.83
C PRO A 113 -31.78 14.66 -4.03
N LYS A 114 -32.39 14.83 -5.21
CA LYS A 114 -33.62 14.13 -5.58
C LYS A 114 -33.42 12.62 -5.40
N HIS A 115 -34.44 11.95 -4.86
CA HIS A 115 -34.44 10.50 -4.55
C HIS A 115 -33.45 10.03 -3.47
N GLU A 116 -32.47 10.83 -3.06
CA GLU A 116 -31.49 10.45 -2.04
C GLU A 116 -32.03 10.67 -0.63
N ARG A 117 -32.15 9.61 0.18
CA ARG A 117 -32.70 9.72 1.56
C ARG A 117 -31.60 9.77 2.63
N ARG A 118 -30.34 9.97 2.27
CA ARG A 118 -29.18 9.80 3.16
C ARG A 118 -28.56 11.14 3.52
N PHE A 119 -28.08 11.25 4.76
CA PHE A 119 -27.18 12.32 5.17
C PHE A 119 -25.73 11.79 5.10
N THR A 120 -24.84 12.50 4.40
CA THR A 120 -23.46 12.06 4.13
C THR A 120 -22.70 11.68 5.40
N GLY A 121 -22.07 10.49 5.42
CA GLY A 121 -21.31 9.94 6.55
C GLY A 121 -21.88 8.65 7.16
N PHE A 122 -23.13 8.27 6.84
CA PHE A 122 -23.70 6.96 7.21
C PHE A 122 -23.00 5.82 6.47
N ASP A 123 -22.74 6.02 5.18
CA ASP A 123 -22.13 5.03 4.28
C ASP A 123 -20.67 4.74 4.69
N GLU A 124 -19.93 5.74 5.18
CA GLU A 124 -18.59 5.56 5.75
C GLU A 124 -18.60 4.62 6.98
N ARG A 125 -19.65 4.67 7.80
CA ARG A 125 -19.79 3.78 8.97
C ARG A 125 -20.07 2.35 8.52
N ILE A 126 -20.93 2.15 7.51
CA ILE A 126 -21.18 0.85 6.90
C ILE A 126 -19.88 0.26 6.35
N ILE A 127 -19.15 1.04 5.55
CA ILE A 127 -17.86 0.63 4.98
C ILE A 127 -16.85 0.32 6.10
N ALA A 128 -16.80 1.13 7.16
CA ALA A 128 -15.89 0.92 8.29
C ALA A 128 -16.21 -0.35 9.09
N MET A 129 -17.48 -0.72 9.25
CA MET A 129 -17.90 -1.97 9.88
C MET A 129 -17.60 -3.18 8.98
N TYR A 130 -17.92 -3.07 7.70
CA TYR A 130 -17.62 -4.11 6.71
C TYR A 130 -16.10 -4.38 6.65
N ALA A 131 -15.29 -3.32 6.59
CA ALA A 131 -13.83 -3.40 6.58
C ALA A 131 -13.20 -4.01 7.85
N ARG A 132 -13.98 -4.16 8.94
CA ARG A 132 -13.56 -4.84 10.17
C ARG A 132 -13.96 -6.32 10.20
N GLY A 133 -14.60 -6.82 9.15
CA GLY A 133 -14.99 -8.23 9.01
C GLY A 133 -16.41 -8.53 9.44
N MET A 134 -17.23 -7.52 9.76
CA MET A 134 -18.66 -7.73 10.03
C MET A 134 -19.37 -8.17 8.75
N SER A 135 -20.25 -9.15 8.87
CA SER A 135 -21.17 -9.59 7.82
C SER A 135 -22.29 -8.57 7.62
N VAL A 136 -22.97 -8.63 6.48
CA VAL A 136 -24.11 -7.74 6.18
C VAL A 136 -25.21 -7.86 7.24
N ARG A 137 -25.47 -9.07 7.75
CA ARG A 137 -26.45 -9.31 8.82
C ARG A 137 -26.03 -8.71 10.16
N GLU A 138 -24.75 -8.81 10.52
CA GLU A 138 -24.23 -8.17 11.75
C GLU A 138 -24.26 -6.64 11.64
N ILE A 139 -23.97 -6.08 10.47
CA ILE A 139 -24.09 -4.64 10.22
C ILE A 139 -25.55 -4.21 10.35
N GLN A 140 -26.48 -4.96 9.77
CA GLN A 140 -27.91 -4.71 9.89
C GLN A 140 -28.36 -4.73 11.37
N ALA A 141 -28.01 -5.76 12.12
CA ALA A 141 -28.35 -5.88 13.54
C ALA A 141 -27.76 -4.72 14.36
N PHE A 142 -26.49 -4.39 14.15
CA PHE A 142 -25.84 -3.27 14.84
C PHE A 142 -26.51 -1.93 14.51
N LEU A 143 -26.90 -1.71 13.26
CA LEU A 143 -27.59 -0.50 12.84
C LEU A 143 -29.00 -0.40 13.44
N ALA A 144 -29.72 -1.51 13.51
CA ALA A 144 -31.02 -1.59 14.17
C ALA A 144 -30.91 -1.30 15.68
N GLU A 145 -29.92 -1.86 16.37
CA GLU A 145 -29.71 -1.64 17.81
C GLU A 145 -29.25 -0.20 18.12
N SER A 146 -28.27 0.30 17.37
CA SER A 146 -27.61 1.58 17.67
C SER A 146 -28.41 2.79 17.20
N TYR A 147 -29.07 2.69 16.04
CA TYR A 147 -29.77 3.81 15.40
C TYR A 147 -31.28 3.63 15.34
N ARG A 148 -31.82 2.53 15.90
CA ARG A 148 -33.25 2.17 15.81
C ARG A 148 -33.80 2.27 14.39
N THR A 149 -32.93 1.97 13.42
CA THR A 149 -33.22 2.10 11.99
C THR A 149 -33.11 0.73 11.36
N GLU A 150 -34.21 0.23 10.80
CA GLU A 150 -34.19 -0.99 10.00
C GLU A 150 -33.57 -0.69 8.63
N VAL A 151 -32.44 -1.35 8.37
CA VAL A 151 -31.72 -1.24 7.09
C VAL A 151 -31.77 -2.60 6.41
N SER A 152 -32.22 -2.66 5.16
CA SER A 152 -32.25 -3.93 4.43
C SER A 152 -30.85 -4.38 4.01
N PRO A 153 -30.59 -5.69 3.84
CA PRO A 153 -29.36 -6.18 3.21
C PRO A 153 -29.14 -5.60 1.82
N ASP A 154 -30.22 -5.41 1.06
CA ASP A 154 -30.23 -4.80 -0.28
C ASP A 154 -29.79 -3.33 -0.27
N PHE A 155 -29.85 -2.66 0.88
CA PHE A 155 -29.30 -1.32 1.05
C PHE A 155 -27.79 -1.34 1.33
N ILE A 156 -27.32 -2.32 2.10
CA ILE A 156 -25.91 -2.41 2.52
C ILE A 156 -25.03 -2.82 1.34
N SER A 157 -25.50 -3.74 0.48
CA SER A 157 -24.69 -4.26 -0.64
C SER A 157 -24.23 -3.15 -1.61
N PRO A 158 -25.11 -2.27 -2.15
CA PRO A 158 -24.70 -1.17 -3.03
C PRO A 158 -23.70 -0.21 -2.41
N VAL A 159 -23.85 0.11 -1.11
CA VAL A 159 -22.89 0.97 -0.38
C VAL A 159 -21.50 0.35 -0.38
N THR A 160 -21.42 -0.97 -0.27
CA THR A 160 -20.14 -1.66 -0.34
C THR A 160 -19.65 -1.87 -1.77
N ASP A 161 -20.52 -1.82 -2.79
CA ASP A 161 -20.16 -1.94 -4.20
C ASP A 161 -19.40 -0.71 -4.70
N GLU A 162 -19.68 0.48 -4.15
CA GLU A 162 -18.91 1.71 -4.45
C GLU A 162 -17.40 1.55 -4.18
N VAL A 163 -17.04 0.66 -3.23
CA VAL A 163 -15.65 0.34 -2.89
C VAL A 163 -14.94 -0.45 -4.01
N MET A 164 -15.67 -1.15 -4.87
CA MET A 164 -15.05 -1.93 -5.96
C MET A 164 -14.35 -1.03 -6.97
N ALA A 165 -14.91 0.14 -7.28
CA ALA A 165 -14.26 1.11 -8.16
C ALA A 165 -12.92 1.58 -7.57
N GLU A 166 -12.86 1.81 -6.25
CA GLU A 166 -11.63 2.13 -5.53
C GLU A 166 -10.62 0.97 -5.59
N ALA A 167 -11.08 -0.27 -5.40
CA ALA A 167 -10.24 -1.46 -5.46
C ALA A 167 -9.59 -1.65 -6.84
N LEU A 168 -10.38 -1.48 -7.92
CA LEU A 168 -9.91 -1.57 -9.30
C LEU A 168 -8.93 -0.44 -9.66
N SER A 169 -9.22 0.78 -9.20
CA SER A 169 -8.31 1.92 -9.34
C SER A 169 -6.98 1.67 -8.61
N TRP A 170 -7.03 1.11 -7.40
CA TRP A 170 -5.83 0.72 -6.67
C TRP A 170 -5.05 -0.42 -7.35
N GLN A 171 -5.73 -1.44 -7.88
CA GLN A 171 -5.08 -2.54 -8.63
C GLN A 171 -4.42 -2.05 -9.92
N SER A 172 -4.95 -1.01 -10.57
CA SER A 172 -4.39 -0.44 -11.81
C SER A 172 -3.42 0.72 -11.57
N ARG A 173 -3.16 1.09 -10.32
CA ARG A 173 -2.29 2.24 -10.00
C ARG A 173 -0.86 2.04 -10.52
N PRO A 174 -0.17 3.13 -10.91
CA PRO A 174 1.23 3.07 -11.27
C PRO A 174 2.09 2.66 -10.07
N LEU A 175 3.13 1.87 -10.33
CA LEU A 175 4.09 1.35 -9.37
C LEU A 175 5.44 2.04 -9.52
N GLU A 176 6.30 1.92 -8.50
CA GLU A 176 7.68 2.39 -8.57
C GLU A 176 8.48 1.61 -9.62
N THR A 177 9.48 2.27 -10.21
CA THR A 177 10.30 1.66 -11.27
C THR A 177 11.09 0.45 -10.81
N MET A 178 11.54 0.46 -9.55
CA MET A 178 12.34 -0.62 -8.98
C MET A 178 11.97 -0.91 -7.53
N TYR A 179 11.84 -2.19 -7.19
CA TYR A 179 11.65 -2.67 -5.83
C TYR A 179 12.84 -3.56 -5.40
N PRO A 180 13.57 -3.20 -4.33
CA PRO A 180 14.67 -4.04 -3.82
C PRO A 180 14.24 -5.44 -3.42
N VAL A 181 13.10 -5.59 -2.73
CA VAL A 181 12.59 -6.89 -2.27
C VAL A 181 11.10 -6.95 -2.50
N VAL A 182 10.62 -8.03 -3.12
CA VAL A 182 9.19 -8.31 -3.26
C VAL A 182 8.90 -9.71 -2.72
N PHE A 183 7.95 -9.80 -1.79
CA PHE A 183 7.44 -11.06 -1.26
C PHE A 183 6.16 -11.45 -1.99
N PHE A 184 6.11 -12.68 -2.49
CA PHE A 184 4.91 -13.30 -3.03
C PHE A 184 4.43 -14.37 -2.07
N ASP A 185 3.20 -14.22 -1.58
CA ASP A 185 2.58 -15.16 -0.64
C ASP A 185 1.12 -15.40 -1.03
N ALA A 186 0.53 -16.46 -0.51
CA ALA A 186 -0.84 -16.85 -0.78
C ALA A 186 -1.61 -17.12 0.51
N LEU A 187 -2.87 -16.67 0.55
CA LEU A 187 -3.82 -17.04 1.58
C LEU A 187 -4.97 -17.84 0.96
N ARG A 188 -5.48 -18.85 1.67
CA ARG A 188 -6.59 -19.68 1.19
C ARG A 188 -7.92 -19.12 1.66
N VAL A 189 -8.86 -18.93 0.74
CA VAL A 189 -10.21 -18.39 1.03
C VAL A 189 -11.27 -19.33 0.46
N LYS A 190 -12.34 -19.53 1.24
CA LYS A 190 -13.53 -20.25 0.79
C LYS A 190 -14.41 -19.32 -0.03
N ILE A 191 -14.57 -19.61 -1.31
CA ILE A 191 -15.40 -18.81 -2.22
C ILE A 191 -16.41 -19.75 -2.89
N CYS A 192 -17.66 -19.31 -2.92
CA CYS A 192 -18.73 -19.94 -3.68
C CYS A 192 -18.61 -19.51 -5.13
N ASP A 193 -18.53 -20.47 -6.03
CA ASP A 193 -18.48 -20.27 -7.47
C ASP A 193 -19.51 -21.21 -8.09
N ASP A 194 -20.47 -20.66 -8.84
CA ASP A 194 -21.60 -21.41 -9.40
C ASP A 194 -22.31 -22.36 -8.42
N GLY A 195 -22.47 -21.93 -7.17
CA GLY A 195 -23.13 -22.70 -6.10
C GLY A 195 -22.23 -23.75 -5.42
N VAL A 196 -20.98 -23.91 -5.86
CA VAL A 196 -20.00 -24.81 -5.25
C VAL A 196 -18.99 -24.02 -4.44
N VAL A 197 -18.88 -24.32 -3.14
CA VAL A 197 -17.87 -23.71 -2.28
C VAL A 197 -16.53 -24.41 -2.48
N SER A 198 -15.55 -23.67 -2.99
CA SER A 198 -14.18 -24.16 -3.21
C SER A 198 -13.16 -23.31 -2.44
N ASN A 199 -12.01 -23.92 -2.13
CA ASN A 199 -10.88 -23.19 -1.52
C ASN A 199 -10.01 -22.60 -2.65
N LYS A 200 -10.16 -21.30 -2.92
CA LYS A 200 -9.31 -20.56 -3.87
C LYS A 200 -8.09 -19.97 -3.17
N ALA A 201 -6.99 -19.82 -3.90
CA ALA A 201 -5.81 -19.11 -3.42
C ALA A 201 -5.94 -17.63 -3.77
N VAL A 202 -5.61 -16.78 -2.81
CA VAL A 202 -5.46 -15.34 -3.01
C VAL A 202 -4.00 -14.99 -2.87
N TYR A 203 -3.37 -14.65 -3.99
CA TYR A 203 -1.98 -14.26 -4.06
C TYR A 203 -1.83 -12.78 -3.73
N LEU A 204 -0.86 -12.45 -2.89
CA LEU A 204 -0.45 -11.09 -2.55
C LEU A 204 1.01 -10.87 -2.92
N ALA A 205 1.29 -9.67 -3.44
CA ALA A 205 2.65 -9.18 -3.64
C ALA A 205 2.92 -7.99 -2.70
N LEU A 206 3.92 -8.12 -1.83
CA LEU A 206 4.38 -7.08 -0.92
C LEU A 206 5.79 -6.62 -1.30
N GLY A 207 5.90 -5.43 -1.85
CA GLY A 207 7.17 -4.77 -2.15
C GLY A 207 7.72 -3.99 -0.95
N ILE A 208 9.04 -3.94 -0.83
CA ILE A 208 9.77 -2.97 -0.03
C ILE A 208 10.36 -1.95 -0.98
N GLN A 209 10.12 -0.67 -0.74
CA GLN A 209 10.67 0.45 -1.50
C GLN A 209 12.11 0.75 -1.06
N ALA A 210 12.84 1.55 -1.86
CA ALA A 210 14.18 1.99 -1.53
C ALA A 210 14.27 2.75 -0.20
N ASP A 211 13.22 3.44 0.23
CA ASP A 211 13.21 4.13 1.53
C ASP A 211 12.85 3.21 2.72
N GLY A 212 12.55 1.94 2.45
CA GLY A 212 12.16 0.93 3.44
C GLY A 212 10.66 0.94 3.78
N GLN A 213 9.86 1.72 3.06
CA GLN A 213 8.40 1.65 3.14
C GLN A 213 7.91 0.36 2.48
N ARG A 214 6.79 -0.14 3.01
CA ARG A 214 6.14 -1.34 2.51
C ARG A 214 4.99 -0.94 1.62
N ASP A 215 4.89 -1.58 0.47
CA ASP A 215 3.91 -1.27 -0.56
C ASP A 215 3.30 -2.57 -1.07
N VAL A 216 1.96 -2.68 -1.00
CA VAL A 216 1.27 -3.87 -1.52
C VAL A 216 1.04 -3.66 -3.01
N LEU A 217 1.70 -4.45 -3.84
CA LEU A 217 1.71 -4.26 -5.29
C LEU A 217 0.39 -4.72 -5.92
N GLY A 218 -0.20 -5.79 -5.40
CA GLY A 218 -1.46 -6.32 -5.93
C GLY A 218 -2.01 -7.50 -5.15
N LEU A 219 -3.21 -7.90 -5.56
CA LEU A 219 -3.96 -9.02 -5.04
C LEU A 219 -4.68 -9.74 -6.19
N TRP A 220 -4.50 -11.05 -6.29
CA TRP A 220 -5.07 -11.87 -7.37
C TRP A 220 -5.71 -13.11 -6.81
N ILE A 221 -6.92 -13.44 -7.27
CA ILE A 221 -7.63 -14.67 -6.91
C ILE A 221 -7.53 -15.60 -8.10
N GLU A 222 -7.12 -16.84 -7.85
CA GLU A 222 -7.06 -17.86 -8.90
C GLU A 222 -7.33 -19.25 -8.30
N GLN A 223 -7.95 -20.12 -9.08
CA GLN A 223 -8.28 -21.48 -8.65
C GLN A 223 -7.13 -22.45 -8.94
N THR A 224 -6.41 -22.26 -10.05
CA THR A 224 -5.34 -23.17 -10.49
C THR A 224 -3.98 -22.46 -10.55
N GLU A 225 -3.00 -23.04 -9.86
CA GLU A 225 -1.64 -22.50 -9.86
C GLU A 225 -0.92 -22.95 -11.13
N GLY A 226 -0.43 -22.00 -11.93
CA GLY A 226 0.28 -22.32 -13.16
C GLY A 226 1.20 -21.20 -13.64
N ALA A 227 2.24 -21.56 -14.41
CA ALA A 227 3.21 -20.61 -14.95
C ALA A 227 2.56 -19.50 -15.79
N LYS A 228 1.47 -19.81 -16.52
CA LYS A 228 0.72 -18.82 -17.33
C LYS A 228 0.09 -17.72 -16.47
N PHE A 229 -0.47 -18.08 -15.32
CA PHE A 229 -1.04 -17.12 -14.38
C PHE A 229 0.04 -16.18 -13.85
N TRP A 230 1.18 -16.72 -13.41
CA TRP A 230 2.27 -15.91 -12.90
C TRP A 230 2.88 -14.99 -13.95
N LEU A 231 3.04 -15.46 -15.20
CA LEU A 231 3.46 -14.60 -16.30
C LEU A 231 2.49 -13.43 -16.54
N LYS A 232 1.17 -13.67 -16.44
CA LYS A 232 0.16 -12.61 -16.51
C LYS A 232 0.35 -11.60 -15.39
N VAL A 233 0.52 -12.05 -14.15
CA VAL A 233 0.77 -11.19 -12.98
C VAL A 233 2.03 -10.34 -13.17
N PHE A 234 3.14 -10.92 -13.61
CA PHE A 234 4.38 -10.16 -13.82
C PHE A 234 4.29 -9.16 -14.97
N ASN A 235 3.60 -9.51 -16.07
CA ASN A 235 3.36 -8.58 -17.16
C ASN A 235 2.45 -7.41 -16.74
N GLU A 236 1.46 -7.66 -15.89
CA GLU A 236 0.64 -6.61 -15.28
C GLU A 236 1.51 -5.66 -14.43
N LEU A 237 2.37 -6.19 -13.56
CA LEU A 237 3.29 -5.40 -12.74
C LEU A 237 4.23 -4.53 -13.60
N LYS A 238 4.74 -5.08 -14.70
CA LYS A 238 5.55 -4.32 -15.68
C LYS A 238 4.78 -3.20 -16.35
N THR A 239 3.55 -3.50 -16.79
CA THR A 239 2.67 -2.51 -17.45
C THR A 239 2.35 -1.36 -16.51
N ARG A 240 2.25 -1.63 -15.21
CA ARG A 240 2.04 -0.62 -14.16
C ARG A 240 3.30 0.17 -13.80
N GLY A 241 4.47 -0.19 -14.33
CA GLY A 241 5.70 0.59 -14.18
C GLY A 241 6.84 -0.11 -13.43
N CYS A 242 6.63 -1.30 -12.85
CA CYS A 242 7.68 -2.06 -12.18
C CYS A 242 8.63 -2.67 -13.22
N GLN A 243 9.78 -2.03 -13.46
CA GLN A 243 10.75 -2.48 -14.46
C GLN A 243 11.76 -3.46 -13.89
N ASP A 244 12.11 -3.33 -12.61
CA ASP A 244 13.14 -4.15 -11.99
C ASP A 244 12.78 -4.59 -10.56
N ILE A 245 13.13 -5.83 -10.24
CA ILE A 245 12.98 -6.44 -8.91
C ILE A 245 14.33 -7.08 -8.59
N LEU A 246 15.02 -6.62 -7.54
CA LEU A 246 16.35 -7.18 -7.23
C LEU A 246 16.22 -8.58 -6.60
N ILE A 247 15.32 -8.73 -5.62
CA ILE A 247 15.08 -9.98 -4.90
C ILE A 247 13.58 -10.29 -4.91
N ALA A 248 13.21 -11.45 -5.44
CA ALA A 248 11.86 -11.99 -5.34
C ALA A 248 11.83 -13.17 -4.36
N VAL A 249 11.10 -13.01 -3.26
CA VAL A 249 10.95 -14.04 -2.22
C VAL A 249 9.66 -14.81 -2.47
N VAL A 250 9.77 -16.12 -2.67
CA VAL A 250 8.66 -16.98 -3.12
C VAL A 250 8.53 -18.26 -2.28
N ASP A 251 7.30 -18.76 -2.13
CA ASP A 251 7.01 -20.02 -1.44
C ASP A 251 7.08 -21.24 -2.37
N GLY A 252 8.22 -21.47 -3.02
CA GLY A 252 8.49 -22.72 -3.78
C GLY A 252 7.43 -23.20 -4.77
N LEU A 253 6.53 -22.30 -5.22
CA LEU A 253 5.36 -22.65 -6.03
C LEU A 253 5.80 -23.09 -7.42
N LYS A 254 5.14 -24.12 -7.96
CA LYS A 254 5.46 -24.66 -9.29
C LYS A 254 5.19 -23.61 -10.37
N GLY A 255 6.15 -23.38 -11.26
CA GLY A 255 6.00 -22.45 -12.39
C GLY A 255 6.26 -20.98 -12.03
N LEU A 256 6.43 -20.65 -10.75
CA LEU A 256 6.65 -19.27 -10.29
C LEU A 256 8.08 -18.81 -10.58
N THR A 257 9.07 -19.64 -10.28
CA THR A 257 10.49 -19.34 -10.53
C THR A 257 10.77 -19.13 -12.02
N GLU A 258 10.18 -19.97 -12.87
CA GLU A 258 10.32 -19.89 -14.33
C GLU A 258 9.64 -18.63 -14.87
N ALA A 259 8.45 -18.29 -14.36
CA ALA A 259 7.73 -17.08 -14.73
C ALA A 259 8.47 -15.81 -14.31
N ILE A 260 9.08 -15.78 -13.11
CA ILE A 260 9.92 -14.66 -12.68
C ILE A 260 11.13 -14.53 -13.57
N SER A 261 11.84 -15.63 -13.85
CA SER A 261 13.05 -15.59 -14.68
C SER A 261 12.75 -15.12 -16.11
N ALA A 262 11.57 -15.45 -16.64
CA ALA A 262 11.12 -14.98 -17.95
C ALA A 262 10.70 -13.50 -17.95
N ALA A 263 10.02 -13.03 -16.90
CA ALA A 263 9.62 -11.64 -16.80
C ALA A 263 10.77 -10.73 -16.38
N TYR A 264 11.48 -11.05 -15.31
CA TYR A 264 12.57 -10.27 -14.74
C TYR A 264 13.85 -11.09 -14.73
N ALA A 265 14.55 -11.13 -15.87
CA ALA A 265 15.73 -11.97 -16.08
C ALA A 265 16.91 -11.67 -15.13
N ARG A 266 16.96 -10.47 -14.53
CA ARG A 266 18.01 -10.06 -13.59
C ARG A 266 17.65 -10.29 -12.12
N THR A 267 16.41 -10.72 -11.83
CA THR A 267 15.93 -10.90 -10.46
C THR A 267 16.55 -12.12 -9.82
N THR A 268 17.02 -11.96 -8.59
CA THR A 268 17.44 -13.08 -7.74
C THR A 268 16.20 -13.71 -7.13
N VAL A 269 15.88 -14.95 -7.51
CA VAL A 269 14.78 -15.70 -6.92
C VAL A 269 15.25 -16.40 -5.65
N GLN A 270 14.62 -16.06 -4.54
CA GLN A 270 14.90 -16.60 -3.22
C GLN A 270 13.70 -17.41 -2.71
N THR A 271 13.91 -18.64 -2.27
CA THR A 271 12.89 -19.38 -1.52
C THR A 271 12.73 -18.76 -0.14
N CYS A 272 11.46 -18.56 0.24
CA CYS A 272 11.09 -18.03 1.53
C CYS A 272 11.53 -18.98 2.66
N ILE A 273 12.52 -18.54 3.44
CA ILE A 273 13.09 -19.34 4.54
C ILE A 273 12.02 -19.66 5.59
N GLU A 274 11.11 -18.74 5.88
CA GLU A 274 10.08 -18.98 6.90
C GLU A 274 9.06 -20.02 6.46
N HIS A 275 8.65 -20.02 5.18
CA HIS A 275 7.82 -21.11 4.64
C HIS A 275 8.56 -22.45 4.69
N LEU A 276 9.85 -22.46 4.31
CA LEU A 276 10.68 -23.66 4.39
C LEU A 276 10.80 -24.16 5.84
N ILE A 277 10.93 -23.28 6.83
CA ILE A 277 10.93 -23.60 8.26
C ILE A 277 9.57 -24.16 8.69
N ARG A 278 8.46 -23.52 8.32
CA ARG A 278 7.09 -23.95 8.67
C ARG A 278 6.80 -25.35 8.12
N ASN A 279 7.04 -25.57 6.83
CA ASN A 279 6.90 -26.88 6.18
C ASN A 279 7.77 -27.93 6.90
N SER A 280 8.97 -27.55 7.31
CA SER A 280 9.86 -28.45 8.06
C SER A 280 9.39 -28.72 9.50
N LEU A 281 8.56 -27.87 10.12
CA LEU A 281 7.99 -28.11 11.46
C LEU A 281 6.76 -29.03 11.43
N GLU A 282 6.12 -29.18 10.28
CA GLU A 282 4.96 -30.09 10.11
C GLU A 282 5.34 -31.55 10.31
N TYR A 283 6.57 -31.92 9.93
CA TYR A 283 7.11 -33.28 10.12
C TYR A 283 7.54 -33.58 11.57
N ALA A 284 7.44 -32.62 12.49
CA ALA A 284 7.88 -32.77 13.87
C ALA A 284 6.74 -32.69 14.87
N SER A 285 6.85 -33.51 15.93
CA SER A 285 5.92 -33.49 17.06
C SER A 285 5.94 -32.13 17.76
N TYR A 286 4.81 -31.73 18.38
CA TYR A 286 4.71 -30.43 19.06
C TYR A 286 5.82 -30.20 20.11
N LYS A 287 6.21 -31.26 20.83
CA LYS A 287 7.27 -31.21 21.86
C LYS A 287 8.65 -30.92 21.26
N ASP A 288 8.90 -31.43 20.06
CA ASP A 288 10.19 -31.38 19.38
C ASP A 288 10.39 -30.10 18.55
N ARG A 289 9.31 -29.42 18.15
CA ARG A 289 9.34 -28.24 17.27
C ARG A 289 10.30 -27.15 17.73
N LYS A 290 10.36 -26.86 19.04
CA LYS A 290 11.24 -25.82 19.59
C LYS A 290 12.71 -26.19 19.44
N VAL A 291 13.06 -27.44 19.73
CA VAL A 291 14.44 -27.95 19.64
C VAL A 291 14.87 -28.04 18.18
N LEU A 292 13.98 -28.53 17.31
CA LEU A 292 14.21 -28.62 15.88
C LEU A 292 14.38 -27.25 15.21
N ALA A 293 13.59 -26.25 15.62
CA ALA A 293 13.76 -24.88 15.13
C ALA A 293 15.13 -24.30 15.50
N ALA A 294 15.60 -24.55 16.73
CA ALA A 294 16.93 -24.13 17.17
C ALA A 294 18.05 -24.84 16.40
N ALA A 295 17.91 -26.16 16.17
CA ALA A 295 18.91 -26.97 15.45
C ALA A 295 19.12 -26.52 13.99
N ARG A 296 18.09 -25.95 13.34
CA ARG A 296 18.18 -25.46 11.95
C ARG A 296 18.66 -24.02 11.83
N ARG A 297 18.62 -23.25 12.91
CA ARG A 297 19.03 -21.83 12.91
C ARG A 297 20.43 -21.60 12.33
N PRO A 298 21.45 -22.44 12.59
CA PRO A 298 22.77 -22.27 11.99
C PRO A 298 22.78 -22.26 10.46
N ILE A 299 21.84 -22.94 9.79
CA ILE A 299 21.79 -23.05 8.32
C ILE A 299 21.57 -21.67 7.69
N TYR A 300 20.59 -20.91 8.17
CA TYR A 300 20.24 -19.59 7.61
C TYR A 300 20.87 -18.41 8.36
N ALA A 301 21.47 -18.65 9.54
CA ALA A 301 22.23 -17.63 10.28
C ALA A 301 23.72 -17.60 9.91
N ALA A 302 24.18 -18.53 9.05
CA ALA A 302 25.57 -18.62 8.63
C ALA A 302 26.07 -17.35 7.92
N ALA A 303 27.36 -17.05 8.09
CA ALA A 303 27.99 -15.86 7.52
C ALA A 303 28.28 -15.99 6.02
N SER A 304 28.61 -17.20 5.55
CA SER A 304 28.94 -17.52 4.16
C SER A 304 28.17 -18.74 3.64
N GLU A 305 28.19 -18.95 2.33
CA GLU A 305 27.57 -20.12 1.69
C GLU A 305 28.20 -21.43 2.18
N GLU A 306 29.53 -21.47 2.33
CA GLU A 306 30.25 -22.67 2.78
C GLU A 306 29.84 -23.05 4.21
N ALA A 307 29.74 -22.05 5.10
CA ALA A 307 29.30 -22.26 6.46
C ALA A 307 27.82 -22.70 6.51
N ALA A 308 26.96 -22.16 5.66
CA ALA A 308 25.56 -22.58 5.55
C ALA A 308 25.44 -24.03 5.06
N ARG A 309 26.26 -24.40 4.07
CA ARG A 309 26.30 -25.75 3.50
C ARG A 309 26.81 -26.77 4.51
N GLN A 310 27.86 -26.42 5.26
CA GLN A 310 28.36 -27.26 6.34
C GLN A 310 27.29 -27.44 7.43
N ALA A 311 26.62 -26.36 7.85
CA ALA A 311 25.54 -26.46 8.83
C ALA A 311 24.37 -27.33 8.35
N LEU A 312 24.06 -27.35 7.04
CA LEU A 312 23.06 -28.25 6.47
C LEU A 312 23.54 -29.71 6.50
N GLN A 313 24.82 -29.97 6.24
CA GLN A 313 25.42 -31.31 6.35
C GLN A 313 25.43 -31.79 7.81
N ASP A 314 25.87 -30.96 8.75
CA ASP A 314 25.87 -31.26 10.18
C ASP A 314 24.44 -31.56 10.69
N PHE A 315 23.44 -30.83 10.16
CA PHE A 315 22.04 -31.10 10.45
C PHE A 315 21.57 -32.44 9.87
N ALA A 316 22.02 -32.78 8.67
CA ALA A 316 21.71 -34.04 7.99
C ALA A 316 22.31 -35.26 8.69
N ASP A 317 23.56 -35.14 9.14
CA ASP A 317 24.29 -36.20 9.86
C ASP A 317 23.88 -36.26 11.34
N GLY A 318 23.23 -35.22 11.84
CA GLY A 318 22.73 -35.13 13.20
C GLY A 318 21.49 -35.99 13.48
N PRO A 319 21.07 -36.05 14.77
CA PRO A 319 19.92 -36.87 15.19
C PRO A 319 18.60 -36.45 14.55
N TRP A 320 18.49 -35.19 14.12
CA TRP A 320 17.29 -34.67 13.44
C TRP A 320 17.25 -35.06 11.96
N GLY A 321 18.38 -35.11 11.27
CA GLY A 321 18.45 -35.61 9.90
C GLY A 321 18.08 -37.09 9.81
N ALA A 322 18.53 -37.89 10.78
CA ALA A 322 18.15 -39.30 10.89
C ALA A 322 16.65 -39.49 11.23
N LYS A 323 16.11 -38.68 12.14
CA LYS A 323 14.68 -38.75 12.53
C LYS A 323 13.73 -38.24 11.44
N CYS A 324 14.15 -37.22 10.68
CA CYS A 324 13.31 -36.53 9.71
C CYS A 324 14.05 -36.30 8.38
N PRO A 325 14.38 -37.36 7.63
CA PRO A 325 15.16 -37.25 6.39
C PRO A 325 14.47 -36.39 5.31
N THR A 326 13.14 -36.34 5.32
CA THR A 326 12.34 -35.49 4.42
C THR A 326 12.67 -34.01 4.54
N ILE A 327 13.04 -33.54 5.74
CA ILE A 327 13.46 -32.14 5.96
C ILE A 327 14.78 -31.88 5.24
N VAL A 328 15.76 -32.77 5.38
CA VAL A 328 17.04 -32.61 4.69
C VAL A 328 16.84 -32.57 3.18
N GLN A 329 16.02 -33.47 2.64
CA GLN A 329 15.72 -33.53 1.21
C GLN A 329 14.97 -32.30 0.69
N SER A 330 14.10 -31.68 1.48
CA SER A 330 13.41 -30.46 1.06
C SER A 330 14.36 -29.26 0.99
N TRP A 331 15.26 -29.13 1.98
CA TRP A 331 16.28 -28.08 2.00
C TRP A 331 17.33 -28.26 0.90
N GLN A 332 17.76 -29.49 0.63
CA GLN A 332 18.69 -29.78 -0.47
C GLN A 332 18.08 -29.47 -1.84
N ARG A 333 16.80 -29.81 -2.06
CA ARG A 333 16.09 -29.48 -3.31
C ARG A 333 15.92 -27.98 -3.51
N ALA A 334 15.67 -27.23 -2.44
CA ALA A 334 15.53 -25.79 -2.48
C ALA A 334 16.87 -25.04 -2.45
N TRP A 335 18.00 -25.73 -2.32
CA TRP A 335 19.30 -25.12 -1.96
C TRP A 335 19.72 -23.99 -2.90
N GLU A 336 19.57 -24.17 -4.21
CA GLU A 336 19.93 -23.15 -5.22
C GLU A 336 19.17 -21.83 -5.04
N HIS A 337 17.94 -21.90 -4.52
CA HIS A 337 17.12 -20.72 -4.22
C HIS A 337 17.19 -20.31 -2.74
N VAL A 338 17.85 -21.10 -1.89
CA VAL A 338 18.12 -20.73 -0.50
C VAL A 338 19.43 -19.96 -0.42
N VAL A 339 20.50 -20.43 -1.04
CA VAL A 339 21.85 -19.81 -1.00
C VAL A 339 21.91 -18.30 -1.29
N PRO A 340 21.14 -17.72 -2.23
CA PRO A 340 21.33 -16.32 -2.63
C PRO A 340 21.25 -15.32 -1.47
N PHE A 341 20.58 -15.65 -0.35
CA PHE A 341 20.56 -14.78 0.83
C PHE A 341 21.96 -14.52 1.41
N CYS A 342 22.92 -15.45 1.26
CA CYS A 342 24.28 -15.35 1.78
C CYS A 342 25.11 -14.24 1.11
N VAL A 343 24.70 -13.75 -0.06
CA VAL A 343 25.40 -12.64 -0.75
C VAL A 343 25.14 -11.30 -0.06
N PHE A 344 24.01 -11.16 0.63
CA PHE A 344 23.62 -9.89 1.23
C PHE A 344 24.24 -9.67 2.61
N PRO A 345 24.43 -8.43 3.06
CA PRO A 345 24.80 -8.12 4.45
C PRO A 345 23.78 -8.65 5.47
N PRO A 346 24.20 -8.96 6.71
CA PRO A 346 23.33 -9.48 7.76
C PRO A 346 22.05 -8.66 8.00
N GLU A 347 22.10 -7.34 7.81
CA GLU A 347 20.96 -6.44 7.98
C GLU A 347 19.88 -6.71 6.92
N ILE A 348 20.29 -6.89 5.66
CA ILE A 348 19.39 -7.24 4.55
C ILE A 348 18.90 -8.67 4.71
N ARG A 349 19.79 -9.62 5.09
CA ARG A 349 19.40 -11.01 5.38
C ARG A 349 18.26 -11.04 6.37
N ARG A 350 18.36 -10.28 7.47
CA ARG A 350 17.32 -10.22 8.49
C ARG A 350 15.99 -9.74 7.92
N VAL A 351 15.97 -8.77 7.01
CA VAL A 351 14.73 -8.34 6.35
C VAL A 351 14.16 -9.43 5.43
N VAL A 352 15.02 -10.16 4.72
CA VAL A 352 14.62 -11.22 3.78
C VAL A 352 14.10 -12.46 4.50
N TYR A 353 14.76 -12.92 5.57
CA TYR A 353 14.32 -14.11 6.32
C TYR A 353 13.29 -13.79 7.41
N THR A 354 13.27 -12.59 7.99
CA THR A 354 12.16 -12.20 8.89
C THR A 354 10.97 -11.75 8.04
N THR A 355 10.20 -12.72 7.56
CA THR A 355 8.93 -12.51 6.84
C THR A 355 7.85 -11.81 7.68
N ASN A 356 8.18 -11.35 8.90
CA ASN A 356 7.36 -10.51 9.78
C ASN A 356 6.51 -9.47 9.04
N ALA A 357 7.03 -8.88 7.95
CA ALA A 357 6.30 -7.93 7.14
C ALA A 357 5.06 -8.55 6.46
N ILE A 358 5.23 -9.66 5.74
CA ILE A 358 4.13 -10.33 5.03
C ILE A 358 3.29 -11.19 5.97
N GLU A 359 3.88 -11.78 7.01
CA GLU A 359 3.14 -12.55 8.00
C GLU A 359 2.23 -11.65 8.85
N SER A 360 2.69 -10.47 9.25
CA SER A 360 1.84 -9.51 9.97
C SER A 360 0.69 -9.02 9.08
N LEU A 361 0.91 -8.89 7.77
CA LEU A 361 -0.14 -8.57 6.81
C LEU A 361 -1.16 -9.71 6.71
N ASN A 362 -0.69 -10.92 6.44
CA ASN A 362 -1.52 -12.11 6.31
C ASN A 362 -2.30 -12.41 7.59
N MET A 363 -1.69 -12.25 8.77
CA MET A 363 -2.40 -12.40 10.05
C MET A 363 -3.57 -11.42 10.17
N GLN A 364 -3.38 -10.15 9.76
CA GLN A 364 -4.45 -9.15 9.79
C GLN A 364 -5.56 -9.46 8.79
N LEU A 365 -5.23 -9.93 7.59
CA LEU A 365 -6.20 -10.37 6.59
C LEU A 365 -6.96 -11.61 7.08
N CYS A 366 -6.26 -12.64 7.53
CA CYS A 366 -6.85 -13.86 8.08
C CYS A 366 -7.77 -13.59 9.26
N LYS A 367 -7.45 -12.62 10.14
CA LYS A 367 -8.33 -12.23 11.25
C LYS A 367 -9.68 -11.72 10.76
N ILE A 368 -9.69 -10.92 9.69
CA ILE A 368 -10.90 -10.32 9.11
C ILE A 368 -11.70 -11.37 8.32
N ILE A 369 -11.02 -12.32 7.67
CA ILE A 369 -11.66 -13.39 6.90
C ILE A 369 -12.25 -14.45 7.82
N LYS A 370 -11.63 -14.76 8.97
CA LYS A 370 -12.01 -15.88 9.85
C LYS A 370 -13.43 -15.78 10.39
N THR A 371 -13.99 -14.57 10.50
CA THR A 371 -15.39 -14.37 10.92
C THR A 371 -16.38 -14.75 9.82
N ARG A 372 -15.93 -14.87 8.56
CA ARG A 372 -16.77 -15.25 7.42
C ARG A 372 -16.60 -16.73 7.08
N GLY A 373 -17.72 -17.43 6.89
CA GLY A 373 -17.72 -18.85 6.51
C GLY A 373 -17.23 -19.07 5.07
N HIS A 374 -17.88 -18.42 4.11
CA HIS A 374 -17.51 -18.41 2.69
C HIS A 374 -17.91 -17.06 2.06
N PHE A 375 -17.27 -16.69 0.96
CA PHE A 375 -17.67 -15.54 0.14
C PHE A 375 -18.64 -15.98 -0.96
N PRO A 376 -19.58 -15.11 -1.37
CA PRO A 376 -20.55 -15.45 -2.41
C PRO A 376 -19.93 -15.45 -3.83
N ASN A 377 -18.84 -14.70 -4.05
CA ASN A 377 -18.11 -14.62 -5.31
C ASN A 377 -16.71 -14.02 -5.08
N ASP A 378 -15.88 -14.02 -6.13
CA ASP A 378 -14.51 -13.50 -6.08
C ASP A 378 -14.46 -11.99 -5.79
N GLU A 379 -15.39 -11.21 -6.35
CA GLU A 379 -15.46 -9.75 -6.14
C GLU A 379 -15.69 -9.38 -4.67
N ALA A 380 -16.58 -10.10 -3.97
CA ALA A 380 -16.84 -9.89 -2.55
C ALA A 380 -15.61 -10.21 -1.69
N ALA A 381 -14.80 -11.20 -2.09
CA ALA A 381 -13.53 -11.49 -1.44
C ALA A 381 -12.52 -10.36 -1.67
N ILE A 382 -12.31 -9.94 -2.93
CA ILE A 382 -11.42 -8.82 -3.29
C ILE A 382 -11.81 -7.55 -2.52
N LYS A 383 -13.11 -7.23 -2.48
CA LYS A 383 -13.65 -6.06 -1.78
C LYS A 383 -13.24 -6.01 -0.31
N LEU A 384 -13.46 -7.09 0.42
CA LEU A 384 -13.14 -7.14 1.85
C LEU A 384 -11.63 -7.11 2.08
N LEU A 385 -10.87 -7.84 1.27
CA LEU A 385 -9.42 -7.88 1.35
C LEU A 385 -8.80 -6.52 1.05
N TRP A 386 -9.28 -5.82 0.03
CA TRP A 386 -8.89 -4.44 -0.27
C TRP A 386 -9.17 -3.50 0.90
N LEU A 387 -10.38 -3.53 1.47
CA LEU A 387 -10.73 -2.69 2.63
C LEU A 387 -9.86 -2.98 3.84
N ALA A 388 -9.54 -4.25 4.08
CA ALA A 388 -8.62 -4.66 5.11
C ALA A 388 -7.21 -4.10 4.84
N LEU A 389 -6.68 -4.29 3.63
CA LEU A 389 -5.39 -3.76 3.19
C LEU A 389 -5.31 -2.24 3.35
N ARG A 390 -6.33 -1.51 2.89
CA ARG A 390 -6.44 -0.05 3.05
C ARG A 390 -6.33 0.36 4.51
N ASN A 391 -7.01 -0.34 5.42
CA ASN A 391 -6.93 -0.08 6.85
C ASN A 391 -5.57 -0.42 7.46
N VAL A 392 -4.88 -1.45 6.96
CA VAL A 392 -3.52 -1.81 7.37
C VAL A 392 -2.53 -0.76 6.90
N LEU A 393 -2.58 -0.37 5.62
CA LEU A 393 -1.72 0.64 5.00
C LEU A 393 -1.92 2.03 5.60
N ALA A 394 -3.16 2.37 5.99
CA ALA A 394 -3.47 3.64 6.66
C ALA A 394 -2.90 3.74 8.10
N LYS A 395 -2.60 2.61 8.76
CA LYS A 395 -1.85 2.63 10.02
C LYS A 395 -0.38 2.79 9.65
N THR A 396 0.28 3.82 10.15
CA THR A 396 1.70 4.07 9.88
C THR A 396 2.52 2.81 10.13
N VAL A 397 2.88 2.13 9.04
CA VAL A 397 3.79 0.99 9.09
C VAL A 397 5.15 1.63 9.35
N ARG A 398 5.71 1.42 10.54
CA ARG A 398 7.11 1.75 10.79
C ARG A 398 7.93 1.17 9.64
N SER A 399 8.80 1.99 9.04
CA SER A 399 9.78 1.52 8.03
C SER A 399 10.42 0.23 8.54
N ALA A 400 10.73 -0.72 7.65
CA ALA A 400 11.42 -1.94 8.07
C ALA A 400 12.59 -1.56 9.00
N PHE A 401 12.56 -2.09 10.23
CA PHE A 401 13.50 -1.74 11.28
C PHE A 401 14.91 -2.03 10.76
N ASP A 402 15.79 -1.02 10.78
CA ASP A 402 17.15 -0.99 10.24
C ASP A 402 17.34 -0.88 8.71
N TRP A 403 16.28 -0.69 7.91
CA TRP A 403 16.44 -0.56 6.44
C TRP A 403 17.32 0.62 6.02
N LYS A 404 17.18 1.78 6.68
CA LYS A 404 18.02 2.95 6.40
C LYS A 404 19.50 2.73 6.74
N SER A 405 19.81 1.84 7.68
CA SER A 405 21.19 1.46 8.02
C SER A 405 21.73 0.40 7.06
N ALA A 406 20.86 -0.46 6.52
CA ALA A 406 21.20 -1.50 5.56
C ALA A 406 21.43 -0.93 4.14
N MET A 407 20.68 0.11 3.76
CA MET A 407 20.75 0.73 2.44
C MET A 407 21.80 1.86 2.41
N ASN A 408 23.08 1.49 2.60
CA ASN A 408 24.18 2.38 2.26
C ASN A 408 24.31 2.45 0.72
N PRO A 409 24.35 3.65 0.09
CA PRO A 409 24.41 3.79 -1.36
C PRO A 409 25.60 3.05 -2.03
N SER A 410 26.69 2.84 -1.28
CA SER A 410 27.87 2.10 -1.72
C SER A 410 27.65 0.60 -1.96
N LEU A 411 26.56 0.01 -1.46
CA LEU A 411 26.19 -1.39 -1.74
C LEU A 411 25.39 -1.54 -3.05
N LEU A 412 24.79 -0.45 -3.55
CA LEU A 412 24.08 -0.41 -4.83
C LEU A 412 25.00 0.00 -6.00
N SER A 413 26.20 0.51 -5.73
CA SER A 413 27.17 0.90 -6.77
C SER A 413 27.95 -0.27 -7.38
N CYS A 414 27.76 -1.50 -6.91
CA CYS A 414 28.23 -2.70 -7.62
C CYS A 414 27.31 -3.00 -8.80
N SER A 415 27.17 -2.06 -9.74
CA SER A 415 26.53 -2.30 -11.03
C SER A 415 27.04 -1.33 -12.07
N GLU A 416 28.31 -1.46 -12.45
CA GLU A 416 28.78 -1.05 -13.78
C GLU A 416 30.18 -1.58 -14.13
N SER A 417 31.05 -1.92 -13.16
CA SER A 417 32.41 -2.43 -13.45
C SER A 417 32.68 -3.91 -13.16
N ASP A 418 31.86 -4.58 -12.34
CA ASP A 418 32.10 -5.99 -11.94
C ASP A 418 31.34 -7.03 -12.80
N TYR A 419 30.60 -6.59 -13.82
CA TYR A 419 29.74 -7.45 -14.64
C TYR A 419 30.35 -7.92 -15.97
N ALA A 420 31.64 -7.69 -16.20
CA ALA A 420 32.36 -8.23 -17.34
C ALA A 420 33.40 -9.28 -16.89
N GLY A 421 32.96 -10.52 -16.61
CA GLY A 421 33.92 -11.63 -16.51
C GLY A 421 33.57 -12.90 -15.73
N ALA A 422 32.48 -12.97 -14.96
CA ALA A 422 32.19 -14.18 -14.18
C ALA A 422 31.35 -15.20 -14.96
N ARG A 423 31.92 -15.74 -16.05
CA ARG A 423 31.55 -17.09 -16.50
C ARG A 423 32.33 -18.05 -15.60
N ILE A 424 31.61 -18.84 -14.80
CA ILE A 424 32.17 -19.91 -13.97
C ILE A 424 33.03 -20.81 -14.85
N THR A 425 34.35 -20.65 -14.77
CA THR A 425 35.32 -21.57 -15.33
C THR A 425 36.21 -21.98 -14.17
N ARG A 426 36.18 -23.29 -13.85
CA ARG A 426 37.00 -23.90 -12.80
C ARG A 426 38.45 -23.50 -12.98
N CYS A 427 39.06 -22.92 -11.95
CA CYS A 427 40.52 -22.87 -11.86
C CYS A 427 40.95 -23.77 -10.70
N SER A 428 41.45 -24.95 -11.08
CA SER A 428 42.15 -25.88 -10.22
C SER A 428 43.43 -25.24 -9.69
N THR A 429 43.61 -25.31 -8.38
CA THR A 429 44.88 -25.31 -7.61
C THR A 429 46.19 -25.12 -8.39
N ALA A 430 46.92 -24.03 -8.12
CA ALA A 430 48.39 -24.00 -8.15
C ALA A 430 48.96 -22.83 -7.31
N SER A 431 49.96 -23.16 -6.49
CA SER A 431 50.72 -22.32 -5.55
C SER A 431 51.54 -21.20 -6.20
N PRO A 432 52.04 -20.21 -5.42
CA PRO A 432 52.68 -19.00 -5.95
C PRO A 432 54.16 -19.23 -6.25
N THR A 433 54.64 -18.83 -7.42
CA THR A 433 56.08 -18.58 -7.62
C THR A 433 56.38 -17.63 -8.81
N LYS A 434 57.11 -16.56 -8.47
CA LYS A 434 58.08 -15.75 -9.25
C LYS A 434 57.63 -14.86 -10.43
N MET A 435 57.94 -13.56 -10.22
CA MET A 435 58.22 -12.49 -11.18
C MET A 435 58.80 -12.91 -12.54
N ARG A 436 58.37 -12.23 -13.62
CA ARG A 436 59.27 -11.47 -14.52
C ARG A 436 58.53 -10.56 -15.51
N THR A 437 59.20 -9.45 -15.79
CA THR A 437 58.94 -8.35 -16.73
C THR A 437 58.79 -8.79 -18.19
N GLY A 438 57.90 -8.15 -18.95
CA GLY A 438 57.81 -8.28 -20.41
C GLY A 438 56.85 -7.28 -21.06
N SER A 439 57.37 -6.52 -22.01
CA SER A 439 56.76 -5.39 -22.74
C SER A 439 55.49 -5.71 -23.53
N CYS A 440 54.54 -4.76 -23.60
CA CYS A 440 53.40 -4.82 -24.51
C CYS A 440 53.49 -3.68 -25.55
N ARG A 441 53.58 -4.03 -26.83
CA ARG A 441 53.31 -3.16 -27.99
C ARG A 441 52.33 -3.91 -28.91
N ARG A 442 51.23 -3.21 -29.27
CA ARG A 442 50.49 -3.27 -30.56
C ARG A 442 49.78 -4.61 -30.90
N ASP A 443 48.56 -4.70 -31.42
CA ASP A 443 47.66 -3.77 -32.12
C ASP A 443 46.17 -4.19 -31.99
N ALA A 444 45.29 -3.18 -32.08
CA ALA A 444 43.97 -3.08 -32.73
C ALA A 444 43.01 -4.28 -32.86
N ILE A 445 41.79 -4.14 -32.31
CA ILE A 445 40.53 -4.57 -32.95
C ILE A 445 39.45 -3.48 -32.75
N LEU A 446 38.73 -3.20 -33.83
CA LEU A 446 37.86 -2.05 -34.14
C LEU A 446 36.56 -1.92 -33.31
N ARG A 447 36.13 -0.66 -33.08
CA ARG A 447 34.77 -0.24 -32.71
C ARG A 447 33.95 0.06 -33.98
N PRO A 448 32.61 -0.11 -34.00
CA PRO A 448 31.75 0.45 -35.02
C PRO A 448 31.40 1.93 -34.75
N GLN A 449 31.33 2.69 -35.84
CA GLN A 449 31.09 4.12 -35.96
C GLN A 449 29.65 4.51 -35.65
N CYS A 450 29.47 5.67 -35.02
CA CYS A 450 28.24 6.47 -35.08
C CYS A 450 28.57 7.72 -35.93
N LEU A 451 28.00 7.80 -37.12
CA LEU A 451 27.97 8.98 -37.98
C LEU A 451 26.56 9.56 -37.87
N ASP A 452 26.44 10.75 -37.28
CA ASP A 452 25.56 11.75 -37.90
C ASP A 452 26.18 13.14 -37.70
N GLU A 453 26.28 13.81 -38.83
CA GLU A 453 26.87 15.12 -39.02
C GLU A 453 25.76 16.17 -38.87
N ARG A 454 25.99 17.19 -38.04
CA ARG A 454 25.63 18.58 -38.35
C ARG A 454 26.08 19.54 -37.25
N CYS A 455 26.51 20.72 -37.72
CA CYS A 455 26.85 21.95 -37.00
C CYS A 455 28.30 22.13 -36.51
N ARG A 456 29.10 22.63 -37.48
CA ARG A 456 30.28 23.48 -37.30
C ARG A 456 29.95 24.70 -36.41
N PHE A 457 30.86 25.10 -35.52
CA PHE A 457 31.50 26.43 -35.53
C PHE A 457 32.62 26.51 -34.47
N CYS A 458 33.73 27.12 -34.88
CA CYS A 458 34.96 27.35 -34.15
C CYS A 458 34.89 28.71 -33.42
N VAL A 459 35.61 28.92 -32.30
CA VAL A 459 36.58 30.03 -32.07
C VAL A 459 37.06 30.08 -30.61
N ARG A 460 38.38 30.32 -30.50
CA ARG A 460 39.29 30.47 -29.35
C ARG A 460 39.20 31.82 -28.61
N GLN A 461 39.93 31.88 -27.48
CA GLN A 461 40.54 33.00 -26.71
C GLN A 461 39.78 33.33 -25.41
N GLY A 462 40.38 33.42 -24.21
CA GLY A 462 41.76 33.65 -23.79
C GLY A 462 41.92 35.07 -23.23
N GLY A 463 41.92 35.26 -21.90
CA GLY A 463 42.15 36.57 -21.28
C GLY A 463 42.12 36.57 -19.73
N MET A 464 43.14 37.20 -19.13
CA MET A 464 43.49 37.29 -17.70
C MET A 464 42.62 38.24 -16.85
N VAL A 465 42.73 38.05 -15.52
CA VAL A 465 42.15 38.79 -14.35
C VAL A 465 42.81 40.18 -14.15
N PRO A 466 42.16 41.17 -13.49
CA PRO A 466 42.63 41.58 -12.14
C PRO A 466 41.56 42.10 -11.11
N ASP A 467 41.93 41.88 -9.84
CA ASP A 467 41.54 42.35 -8.48
C ASP A 467 40.48 43.44 -8.08
N LEU A 468 39.76 43.08 -6.98
CA LEU A 468 39.23 43.82 -5.77
C LEU A 468 38.09 44.89 -5.88
N PRO A 469 37.33 45.27 -4.81
CA PRO A 469 36.92 44.62 -3.55
C PRO A 469 35.39 44.77 -3.20
N HIS A 470 34.93 44.11 -2.12
CA HIS A 470 33.68 44.30 -1.35
C HIS A 470 32.45 45.01 -1.98
N LEU A 471 31.34 44.28 -2.19
CA LEU A 471 29.98 44.81 -1.97
C LEU A 471 28.93 43.70 -1.80
N CYS A 472 28.19 43.84 -0.71
CA CYS A 472 27.05 43.05 -0.31
C CYS A 472 25.85 43.38 -1.23
N ALA A 473 25.35 42.44 -2.03
CA ALA A 473 23.97 42.45 -2.51
C ALA A 473 23.61 41.13 -3.21
N ARG A 474 22.53 40.52 -2.73
CA ARG A 474 21.70 39.60 -3.50
C ARG A 474 21.33 40.24 -4.84
N ARG A 475 21.70 39.63 -5.96
CA ARG A 475 20.85 39.56 -7.16
C ARG A 475 21.36 38.46 -8.09
N GLN A 476 20.43 37.57 -8.40
CA GLN A 476 20.54 36.52 -9.40
C GLN A 476 20.80 37.16 -10.77
N TYR A 477 21.76 36.63 -11.51
CA TYR A 477 21.75 36.71 -12.97
C TYR A 477 21.53 35.31 -13.51
N LEU A 478 20.43 35.15 -14.25
CA LEU A 478 20.12 33.99 -15.08
C LEU A 478 21.17 33.93 -16.19
N VAL A 479 21.85 32.79 -16.31
CA VAL A 479 22.45 32.37 -17.58
C VAL A 479 21.83 31.01 -17.88
N GLU A 480 20.85 31.01 -18.78
CA GLU A 480 20.26 29.79 -19.33
C GLU A 480 21.30 29.11 -20.23
N VAL A 481 21.80 27.96 -19.78
CA VAL A 481 22.49 27.00 -20.64
C VAL A 481 21.73 25.68 -20.50
N ALA A 482 20.88 25.40 -21.46
CA ALA A 482 20.19 24.12 -21.58
C ALA A 482 21.16 23.06 -22.07
N LEU A 483 21.44 22.05 -21.23
CA LEU A 483 21.91 20.73 -21.67
C LEU A 483 21.16 19.62 -20.93
N PRO A 484 20.79 18.52 -21.61
CA PRO A 484 19.86 17.54 -21.10
C PRO A 484 20.54 16.45 -20.28
N SER A 485 19.81 15.98 -19.26
CA SER A 485 19.98 14.68 -18.60
C SER A 485 21.33 14.38 -17.94
N CYS A 486 21.56 14.99 -16.77
CA CYS A 486 22.27 14.38 -15.62
C CYS A 486 22.03 15.24 -14.37
N ARG A 487 21.22 14.78 -13.41
CA ARG A 487 21.18 15.36 -12.06
C ARG A 487 22.06 14.53 -11.14
N ILE A 488 23.32 14.94 -11.02
CA ILE A 488 24.18 14.56 -9.90
C ILE A 488 23.74 15.43 -8.72
N PHE A 489 23.24 14.82 -7.65
CA PHE A 489 23.06 15.51 -6.37
C PHE A 489 24.43 15.71 -5.73
N ALA A 490 24.99 16.92 -5.82
CA ALA A 490 26.10 17.34 -4.98
C ALA A 490 25.55 17.76 -3.61
N PHE A 491 25.75 16.94 -2.58
CA PHE A 491 25.52 17.35 -1.20
C PHE A 491 26.79 18.03 -0.64
N THR A 492 26.66 19.30 -0.28
CA THR A 492 27.62 20.00 0.57
C THR A 492 27.41 19.52 2.01
N ILE A 493 28.44 18.96 2.64
CA ILE A 493 28.42 18.58 4.06
C ILE A 493 28.68 19.86 4.88
N PRO A 494 27.75 20.34 5.72
CA PRO A 494 28.09 21.34 6.72
C PRO A 494 28.90 20.67 7.84
N VAL A 495 30.18 21.02 7.95
CA VAL A 495 31.00 20.68 9.12
C VAL A 495 30.52 21.53 10.29
N HIS A 496 29.69 20.98 11.16
CA HIS A 496 29.46 21.56 12.49
C HIS A 496 30.68 21.29 13.38
N ARG A 497 31.57 22.29 13.49
CA ARG A 497 32.48 22.39 14.63
C ARG A 497 31.63 22.68 15.88
N ARG A 498 31.63 21.77 16.86
CA ARG A 498 31.21 22.11 18.22
C ARG A 498 32.27 23.02 18.83
N PRO A 499 31.92 24.15 19.46
CA PRO A 499 32.84 24.86 20.32
C PRO A 499 33.08 24.03 21.58
N VAL A 500 34.36 23.92 21.94
CA VAL A 500 34.81 23.49 23.26
C VAL A 500 34.57 24.67 24.19
N GLU A 501 33.76 24.48 25.22
CA GLU A 501 33.72 25.39 26.38
C GLU A 501 34.31 24.66 27.60
N HIS A 502 34.95 25.48 28.43
CA HIS A 502 36.01 25.22 29.40
C HIS A 502 35.74 24.20 30.50
#